data_AF-A0A0X3VWC6-F1
#
_entry.id   AF-A0A0X3VWC6-F1
#
_cell.length_a   1.000
_cell.length_b   1.000
_cell.length_c   1.000
_cell.angle_alpha   90.00
_cell.angle_beta   90.00
_cell.angle_gamma   90.00
#
_symmetry.space_group_name_H-M   'P 1'
#
loop_
_entity.id
_entity.type
_entity.pdbx_description
1 polymer ?
#
loop_
_entity_poly.entity_id
_entity_poly.type
_entity_poly.pdbx_seq_one_letter_code
_entity_poly.pdbx_strand_id
1 'polypeptide(L)'
;MPTAFGTAHRSLLDDAVPDIERLIEFHEKETGSARGRRRPEIQVVSRSAVVLTCASWEAFCEDLAAEALNHLADHAQKAADLPTEVQKTLKKLLLSEPHELAIWNLADDGWRAALRDRAVQLAKDDDRSLNTPKPDPVKGFFAQNVGIGDITATWKWHKNSPERTSQLLLDFVVLRGSIAHRRSPKGGVLKTDATKGLDLVQRLAAKSAEAVSAHLKKHTGVALPELQEPAL
;
A
#
# COMPACT_ATOMS: atom_id res chain seq x y z
N MET A 1 15.75 -14.73 3.18
CA MET A 1 14.29 -14.56 2.99
C MET A 1 13.89 -13.20 3.53
N PRO A 2 13.20 -12.34 2.77
CA PRO A 2 12.66 -11.10 3.31
C PRO A 2 11.54 -11.42 4.30
N THR A 3 11.70 -10.99 5.55
CA THR A 3 10.64 -11.05 6.56
C THR A 3 9.50 -10.12 6.12
N ALA A 4 8.27 -10.65 6.09
CA ALA A 4 7.08 -9.84 5.91
C ALA A 4 6.46 -9.49 7.27
N PHE A 5 5.77 -8.35 7.34
CA PHE A 5 5.05 -7.91 8.53
C PHE A 5 3.57 -7.84 8.16
N GLY A 6 2.76 -8.73 8.73
CA GLY A 6 1.35 -8.85 8.41
C GLY A 6 1.06 -9.57 7.09
N THR A 7 -0.21 -9.88 6.89
CA THR A 7 -0.71 -10.61 5.72
C THR A 7 -0.68 -9.74 4.47
N ALA A 8 -0.96 -8.44 4.56
CA ALA A 8 -0.96 -7.53 3.40
C ALA A 8 0.42 -7.48 2.73
N HIS A 9 1.49 -7.38 3.51
CA HIS A 9 2.85 -7.40 2.98
C HIS A 9 3.21 -8.76 2.39
N ARG A 10 2.74 -9.86 3.01
CA ARG A 10 2.97 -11.22 2.52
C ARG A 10 2.28 -11.45 1.17
N SER A 11 1.00 -11.09 1.01
CA SER A 11 0.28 -11.20 -0.26
C SER A 11 0.94 -10.40 -1.39
N LEU A 12 1.46 -9.19 -1.10
CA LEU A 12 2.22 -8.45 -2.11
C LEU A 12 3.43 -9.25 -2.62
N LEU A 13 4.19 -9.88 -1.70
CA LEU A 13 5.40 -10.63 -2.04
C LEU A 13 5.11 -11.97 -2.72
N ASP A 14 4.05 -12.65 -2.30
CA ASP A 14 3.75 -14.01 -2.75
C ASP A 14 2.89 -14.04 -4.02
N ASP A 15 2.03 -13.03 -4.21
CA ASP A 15 1.07 -13.01 -5.32
C ASP A 15 1.48 -11.99 -6.40
N ALA A 16 1.61 -10.72 -6.03
CA ALA A 16 1.80 -9.64 -6.99
C ALA A 16 3.23 -9.57 -7.55
N VAL A 17 4.25 -9.71 -6.69
CA VAL A 17 5.65 -9.62 -7.10
C VAL A 17 6.00 -10.67 -8.16
N PRO A 18 5.67 -11.97 -8.01
CA PRO A 18 6.01 -12.98 -9.01
C PRO A 18 5.37 -12.72 -10.38
N ASP A 19 4.13 -12.24 -10.41
CA ASP A 19 3.45 -11.88 -11.67
C ASP A 19 4.14 -10.71 -12.39
N ILE A 20 4.57 -9.69 -11.64
CA ILE A 20 5.29 -8.55 -12.21
C ILE A 20 6.70 -8.96 -12.67
N GLU A 21 7.41 -9.78 -11.87
CA GLU A 21 8.71 -10.34 -12.25
C GLU A 21 8.58 -11.15 -13.54
N ARG A 22 7.51 -11.93 -13.68
CA ARG A 22 7.25 -12.71 -14.90
C ARG A 22 7.07 -11.83 -16.14
N LEU A 23 6.42 -10.67 -16.01
CA LEU A 23 6.36 -9.70 -17.10
C LEU A 23 7.76 -9.17 -17.45
N ILE A 24 8.58 -8.83 -16.46
CA ILE A 24 9.95 -8.37 -16.66
C ILE A 24 10.81 -9.45 -17.34
N GLU A 25 10.63 -10.71 -16.96
CA GLU A 25 11.29 -11.87 -17.60
C GLU A 25 10.87 -12.04 -19.06
N PHE A 26 9.58 -11.89 -19.39
CA PHE A 26 9.12 -12.00 -20.77
C PHE A 26 9.75 -10.92 -21.67
N HIS A 27 9.93 -9.71 -21.15
CA HIS A 27 10.68 -8.67 -21.87
C HIS A 27 12.12 -9.14 -22.20
N GLU A 28 12.79 -9.74 -21.22
CA GLU A 28 14.17 -10.22 -21.36
C GLU A 28 14.29 -11.41 -22.32
N LYS A 29 13.37 -12.38 -22.24
CA LYS A 29 13.35 -13.55 -23.14
C LYS A 29 13.21 -13.14 -24.60
N GLU A 30 12.35 -12.17 -24.89
CA GLU A 30 12.09 -11.73 -26.27
C GLU A 30 13.19 -10.85 -26.87
N THR A 31 14.01 -10.20 -26.04
CA THR A 31 14.97 -9.19 -26.52
C THR A 31 16.41 -9.41 -26.11
N GLY A 32 16.67 -10.43 -25.29
CA GLY A 32 17.95 -10.68 -24.65
C GLY A 32 18.34 -9.59 -23.62
N SER A 33 19.48 -9.80 -22.97
CA SER A 33 19.99 -8.94 -21.87
C SER A 33 20.95 -7.82 -22.33
N ALA A 34 21.40 -7.84 -23.58
CA ALA A 34 22.41 -6.91 -24.09
C ALA A 34 21.93 -5.44 -24.15
N ARG A 35 22.79 -4.44 -24.00
CA ARG A 35 22.38 -3.03 -24.17
C ARG A 35 22.04 -2.72 -25.64
N GLY A 36 21.00 -1.92 -25.90
CA GLY A 36 20.67 -1.45 -27.26
C GLY A 36 19.19 -1.07 -27.45
N ARG A 37 18.88 -0.40 -28.56
CA ARG A 37 17.50 -0.03 -28.92
C ARG A 37 16.67 -1.29 -29.14
N ARG A 38 15.55 -1.40 -28.42
CA ARG A 38 14.60 -2.52 -28.54
C ARG A 38 13.45 -2.18 -29.46
N ARG A 39 12.80 -3.21 -29.99
CA ARG A 39 11.62 -3.06 -30.84
C ARG A 39 10.50 -2.37 -30.04
N PRO A 40 9.77 -1.39 -30.60
CA PRO A 40 8.76 -0.63 -29.84
C PRO A 40 7.65 -1.49 -29.21
N GLU A 41 7.35 -2.65 -29.81
CA GLU A 41 6.23 -3.52 -29.43
C GLU A 41 6.47 -4.14 -28.04
N ILE A 42 7.70 -4.52 -27.72
CA ILE A 42 8.03 -5.15 -26.42
C ILE A 42 7.80 -4.22 -25.23
N GLN A 43 7.75 -2.91 -25.47
CA GLN A 43 7.44 -1.94 -24.42
C GLN A 43 6.02 -2.14 -23.86
N VAL A 44 5.13 -2.86 -24.55
CA VAL A 44 3.82 -3.24 -23.98
C VAL A 44 3.99 -4.04 -22.69
N VAL A 45 4.98 -4.92 -22.64
CA VAL A 45 5.25 -5.74 -21.45
C VAL A 45 5.75 -4.87 -20.30
N SER A 46 6.67 -3.94 -20.58
CA SER A 46 7.12 -2.97 -19.57
C SER A 46 5.99 -2.07 -19.06
N ARG A 47 5.10 -1.64 -19.97
CA ARG A 47 3.92 -0.84 -19.59
C ARG A 47 2.99 -1.62 -18.68
N SER A 48 2.69 -2.87 -19.02
CA SER A 48 1.89 -3.75 -18.18
C SER A 48 2.51 -3.94 -16.80
N ALA A 49 3.84 -4.16 -16.72
CA ALA A 49 4.53 -4.29 -15.45
C ALA A 49 4.44 -3.02 -14.60
N VAL A 50 4.61 -1.82 -15.19
CA VAL A 50 4.46 -0.54 -14.49
C VAL A 50 3.03 -0.34 -13.96
N VAL A 51 2.03 -0.62 -14.80
CA VAL A 51 0.61 -0.48 -14.43
C VAL A 51 0.26 -1.45 -13.30
N LEU A 52 0.65 -2.72 -13.43
CA LEU A 52 0.39 -3.75 -12.41
C LEU A 52 1.09 -3.41 -11.10
N THR A 53 2.37 -3.01 -11.14
CA THR A 53 3.12 -2.57 -9.94
C THR A 53 2.41 -1.43 -9.21
N CYS A 54 1.88 -0.45 -9.94
CA CYS A 54 1.17 0.66 -9.33
C CYS A 54 -0.18 0.25 -8.73
N ALA A 55 -0.89 -0.69 -9.35
CA ALA A 55 -2.14 -1.22 -8.83
C ALA A 55 -1.88 -2.07 -7.57
N SER A 56 -0.85 -2.92 -7.58
CA SER A 56 -0.45 -3.71 -6.42
C SER A 56 0.01 -2.85 -5.24
N TRP A 57 0.64 -1.70 -5.50
CA TRP A 57 0.97 -0.73 -4.46
C TRP A 57 -0.27 -0.09 -3.83
N GLU A 58 -1.28 0.22 -4.63
CA GLU A 58 -2.58 0.77 -4.19
C GLU A 58 -3.29 -0.25 -3.28
N ALA A 59 -3.49 -1.48 -3.79
CA ALA A 59 -4.11 -2.57 -3.05
C ALA A 59 -3.38 -2.89 -1.75
N PHE A 60 -2.04 -2.98 -1.78
CA PHE A 60 -1.24 -3.18 -0.58
C PHE A 60 -1.49 -2.10 0.49
N CYS A 61 -1.61 -0.83 0.09
CA CYS A 61 -1.87 0.24 1.06
C CYS A 61 -3.25 0.09 1.72
N GLU A 62 -4.26 -0.26 0.93
CA GLU A 62 -5.64 -0.48 1.39
C GLU A 62 -5.73 -1.70 2.31
N ASP A 63 -5.13 -2.82 1.91
CA ASP A 63 -5.06 -4.05 2.67
C ASP A 63 -4.31 -3.86 4.00
N LEU A 64 -3.18 -3.15 3.99
CA LEU A 64 -2.42 -2.88 5.22
C LEU A 64 -3.21 -2.00 6.18
N ALA A 65 -3.98 -1.03 5.69
CA ALA A 65 -4.84 -0.21 6.53
C ALA A 65 -6.04 -1.01 7.08
N ALA A 66 -6.64 -1.88 6.27
CA ALA A 66 -7.69 -2.80 6.71
C ALA A 66 -7.18 -3.76 7.79
N GLU A 67 -6.00 -4.35 7.57
CA GLU A 67 -5.33 -5.22 8.54
C GLU A 67 -5.06 -4.47 9.86
N ALA A 68 -4.58 -3.22 9.78
CA ALA A 68 -4.36 -2.41 10.97
C ALA A 68 -5.65 -2.10 11.75
N LEU A 69 -6.76 -1.82 11.07
CA LEU A 69 -8.06 -1.60 11.70
C LEU A 69 -8.57 -2.87 12.40
N ASN A 70 -8.45 -4.02 11.74
CA ASN A 70 -8.80 -5.32 12.34
C ASN A 70 -7.92 -5.60 13.58
N HIS A 71 -6.62 -5.36 13.48
CA HIS A 71 -5.69 -5.54 14.59
C HIS A 71 -6.06 -4.64 15.80
N LEU A 72 -6.44 -3.39 15.55
CA LEU A 72 -6.94 -2.51 16.62
C LEU A 72 -8.24 -3.04 17.22
N ALA A 73 -9.17 -3.53 16.39
CA ALA A 73 -10.44 -4.09 16.84
C ALA A 73 -10.26 -5.39 17.66
N ASP A 74 -9.20 -6.14 17.43
CA ASP A 74 -8.94 -7.41 18.11
C ASP A 74 -8.12 -7.24 19.40
N HIS A 75 -7.15 -6.31 19.40
CA HIS A 75 -6.13 -6.25 20.46
C HIS A 75 -6.19 -5.02 21.36
N ALA A 76 -6.81 -3.90 20.94
CA ALA A 76 -6.94 -2.74 21.82
C ALA A 76 -7.84 -3.09 23.02
N GLN A 77 -7.43 -2.70 24.23
CA GLN A 77 -8.15 -3.05 25.46
C GLN A 77 -9.41 -2.18 25.63
N LYS A 78 -9.33 -0.90 25.24
CA LYS A 78 -10.42 0.07 25.30
C LYS A 78 -10.32 1.06 24.14
N ALA A 79 -11.44 1.69 23.80
CA ALA A 79 -11.50 2.69 22.73
C ALA A 79 -10.51 3.86 22.92
N ALA A 80 -10.18 4.20 24.17
CA ALA A 80 -9.21 5.25 24.49
C ALA A 80 -7.77 4.91 24.05
N ASP A 81 -7.46 3.63 23.82
CA ASP A 81 -6.15 3.19 23.34
C ASP A 81 -6.03 3.29 21.81
N LEU A 82 -7.12 3.61 21.11
CA LEU A 82 -7.08 3.81 19.65
C LEU A 82 -6.31 5.09 19.29
N PRO A 83 -5.60 5.12 18.16
CA PRO A 83 -5.00 6.35 17.65
C PRO A 83 -6.05 7.47 17.49
N THR A 84 -5.70 8.70 17.89
CA THR A 84 -6.65 9.83 17.91
C THR A 84 -7.27 10.11 16.54
N GLU A 85 -6.50 10.01 15.45
CA GLU A 85 -7.04 10.23 14.11
C GLU A 85 -8.03 9.13 13.68
N VAL A 86 -7.82 7.88 14.10
CA VAL A 86 -8.80 6.80 13.87
C VAL A 86 -10.10 7.08 14.60
N GLN A 87 -10.03 7.54 15.87
CA GLN A 87 -11.23 7.95 16.62
C GLN A 87 -11.99 9.09 15.92
N LYS A 88 -11.27 10.08 15.37
CA LYS A 88 -11.88 11.18 14.60
C LYS A 88 -12.54 10.68 13.31
N THR A 89 -11.90 9.75 12.60
CA THR A 89 -12.47 9.14 11.39
C THR A 89 -13.76 8.39 11.70
N LEU A 90 -13.78 7.54 12.74
CA LEU A 90 -14.99 6.83 13.16
C LEU A 90 -16.11 7.80 13.54
N LYS A 91 -15.79 8.83 14.33
CA LYS A 91 -16.75 9.90 14.68
C LYS A 91 -17.34 10.54 13.42
N LYS A 92 -16.51 10.86 12.42
CA LYS A 92 -16.97 11.50 11.18
C LYS A 92 -17.90 10.60 10.38
N LEU A 93 -17.58 9.30 10.25
CA LEU A 93 -18.41 8.32 9.54
C LEU A 93 -19.79 8.18 10.17
N LEU A 94 -19.87 8.20 11.49
CA LEU A 94 -21.14 8.08 12.21
C LEU A 94 -21.96 9.37 12.21
N LEU A 95 -21.32 10.54 12.21
CA LEU A 95 -22.03 11.81 12.06
C LEU A 95 -22.62 12.00 10.66
N SER A 96 -22.17 11.23 9.66
CA SER A 96 -22.81 11.18 8.34
C SER A 96 -23.99 10.20 8.26
N GLU A 97 -24.27 9.41 9.31
CA GLU A 97 -25.43 8.52 9.34
C GLU A 97 -26.73 9.32 9.48
N PRO A 98 -27.78 9.05 8.68
CA PRO A 98 -29.05 9.77 8.77
C PRO A 98 -29.77 9.57 10.11
N HIS A 99 -29.51 8.45 10.78
CA HIS A 99 -30.21 8.08 12.01
C HIS A 99 -29.49 8.65 13.23
N GLU A 100 -30.13 9.58 13.95
CA GLU A 100 -29.53 10.32 15.07
C GLU A 100 -29.01 9.42 16.21
N LEU A 101 -29.59 8.22 16.38
CA LEU A 101 -29.14 7.25 17.39
C LEU A 101 -27.97 6.37 16.93
N ALA A 102 -27.48 6.50 15.70
CA ALA A 102 -26.36 5.69 15.19
C ALA A 102 -25.09 5.84 16.04
N ILE A 103 -24.92 6.98 16.73
CA ILE A 103 -23.79 7.19 17.64
C ILE A 103 -23.77 6.21 18.82
N TRP A 104 -24.92 5.67 19.23
CA TRP A 104 -25.00 4.65 20.28
C TRP A 104 -24.43 3.30 19.83
N ASN A 105 -24.30 3.06 18.52
CA ASN A 105 -23.66 1.86 18.00
C ASN A 105 -22.15 1.80 18.29
N LEU A 106 -21.54 2.87 18.82
CA LEU A 106 -20.16 2.85 19.31
C LEU A 106 -20.03 2.41 20.76
N ALA A 107 -21.12 2.43 21.52
CA ALA A 107 -21.09 2.12 22.94
C ALA A 107 -20.59 0.69 23.18
N ASP A 108 -20.04 0.47 24.38
CA ASP A 108 -19.45 -0.80 24.80
C ASP A 108 -18.36 -1.27 23.80
N ASP A 109 -18.57 -2.40 23.12
CA ASP A 109 -17.65 -2.94 22.11
C ASP A 109 -18.04 -2.58 20.66
N GLY A 110 -19.05 -1.73 20.47
CA GLY A 110 -19.55 -1.36 19.15
C GLY A 110 -18.53 -0.63 18.27
N TRP A 111 -17.55 0.08 18.86
CA TRP A 111 -16.41 0.65 18.14
C TRP A 111 -15.54 -0.40 17.45
N ARG A 112 -15.48 -1.64 17.96
CA ARG A 112 -14.75 -2.74 17.29
C ARG A 112 -15.46 -3.15 16.01
N ALA A 113 -16.79 -3.20 16.03
CA ALA A 113 -17.58 -3.47 14.83
C ALA A 113 -17.36 -2.36 13.78
N ALA A 114 -17.40 -1.09 14.20
CA ALA A 114 -17.15 0.04 13.30
C ALA A 114 -15.75 0.00 12.64
N LEU A 115 -14.71 -0.43 13.37
CA LEU A 115 -13.38 -0.64 12.81
C LEU A 115 -13.37 -1.76 11.75
N ARG A 116 -14.01 -2.91 12.05
CA ARG A 116 -14.09 -4.04 11.11
C ARG A 116 -14.90 -3.71 9.87
N ASP A 117 -16.03 -3.01 10.02
CA ASP A 117 -16.84 -2.56 8.88
C ASP A 117 -16.04 -1.62 7.99
N ARG A 118 -15.27 -0.70 8.57
CA ARG A 118 -14.36 0.15 7.81
C ARG A 118 -13.25 -0.66 7.13
N ALA A 119 -12.67 -1.65 7.80
CA ALA A 119 -11.67 -2.54 7.20
C ALA A 119 -12.23 -3.29 5.98
N VAL A 120 -13.46 -3.82 6.08
CA VAL A 120 -14.16 -4.47 4.96
C VAL A 120 -14.42 -3.49 3.82
N GLN A 121 -14.76 -2.24 4.12
CA GLN A 121 -14.94 -1.22 3.07
C GLN A 121 -13.63 -0.92 2.35
N LEU A 122 -12.51 -0.80 3.06
CA LEU A 122 -11.20 -0.54 2.46
C LEU A 122 -10.74 -1.67 1.54
N ALA A 123 -11.07 -2.91 1.87
CA ALA A 123 -10.69 -4.09 1.09
C ALA A 123 -11.60 -4.37 -0.13
N LYS A 124 -12.59 -3.50 -0.41
CA LYS A 124 -13.45 -3.66 -1.59
C LYS A 124 -12.90 -2.87 -2.78
N ASP A 125 -12.98 -3.49 -3.97
CA ASP A 125 -12.56 -2.91 -5.25
C ASP A 125 -13.27 -1.59 -5.64
N ASP A 126 -14.38 -1.24 -4.97
CA ASP A 126 -15.14 -0.01 -5.23
C ASP A 126 -14.83 1.14 -4.28
N ASP A 127 -13.98 0.93 -3.25
CA ASP A 127 -13.52 2.03 -2.41
C ASP A 127 -12.61 2.96 -3.22
N ARG A 128 -12.91 4.26 -3.13
CA ARG A 128 -12.16 5.31 -3.82
C ARG A 128 -11.48 6.25 -2.84
N SER A 129 -11.27 5.79 -1.61
CA SER A 129 -10.74 6.66 -0.57
C SER A 129 -9.24 6.94 -0.77
N LEU A 130 -8.47 5.95 -1.26
CA LEU A 130 -7.10 6.16 -1.73
C LEU A 130 -7.09 6.61 -3.21
N ASN A 131 -7.47 7.87 -3.48
CA ASN A 131 -7.49 8.41 -4.84
C ASN A 131 -6.07 8.53 -5.43
N THR A 132 -5.60 7.49 -6.14
CA THR A 132 -4.26 7.37 -6.73
C THR A 132 -3.14 7.29 -5.67
N PRO A 133 -2.24 6.30 -5.72
CA PRO A 133 -1.35 6.00 -4.59
C PRO A 133 -0.05 6.83 -4.63
N LYS A 134 -0.19 8.16 -4.80
CA LYS A 134 0.91 9.14 -4.67
C LYS A 134 1.29 9.36 -3.20
N PRO A 135 2.47 9.90 -2.89
CA PRO A 135 2.91 10.12 -1.51
C PRO A 135 1.90 10.86 -0.62
N ASP A 136 1.35 12.00 -1.07
CA ASP A 136 0.43 12.81 -0.26
C ASP A 136 -0.92 12.11 0.00
N PRO A 137 -1.62 11.53 -1.01
CA PRO A 137 -2.78 10.67 -0.76
C PRO A 137 -2.50 9.52 0.20
N VAL A 138 -1.38 8.81 0.02
CA VAL A 138 -0.99 7.70 0.91
C VAL A 138 -0.78 8.19 2.34
N LYS A 139 -0.09 9.33 2.52
CA LYS A 139 0.06 9.97 3.83
C LYS A 139 -1.27 10.27 4.50
N GLY A 140 -2.18 10.94 3.78
CA GLY A 140 -3.51 11.26 4.30
C GLY A 140 -4.32 10.02 4.64
N PHE A 141 -4.23 8.99 3.81
CA PHE A 141 -4.92 7.72 3.98
C PHE A 141 -4.46 6.96 5.23
N PHE A 142 -3.15 6.81 5.45
CA PHE A 142 -2.62 6.17 6.67
C PHE A 142 -2.87 7.00 7.93
N ALA A 143 -2.87 8.33 7.82
CA ALA A 143 -3.25 9.18 8.94
C ALA A 143 -4.70 8.92 9.38
N GLN A 144 -5.63 8.81 8.42
CA GLN A 144 -7.06 8.63 8.70
C GLN A 144 -7.42 7.22 9.18
N ASN A 145 -6.84 6.19 8.56
CA ASN A 145 -7.26 4.80 8.80
C ASN A 145 -6.34 4.05 9.79
N VAL A 146 -5.09 4.50 9.99
CA VAL A 146 -4.14 3.84 10.91
C VAL A 146 -3.71 4.76 12.05
N GLY A 147 -3.76 6.08 11.87
CA GLY A 147 -3.34 7.06 12.88
C GLY A 147 -1.88 7.48 12.78
N ILE A 148 -1.20 7.13 11.69
CA ILE A 148 0.18 7.55 11.43
C ILE A 148 0.16 8.87 10.66
N GLY A 149 0.52 9.97 11.33
CA GLY A 149 0.44 11.30 10.72
C GLY A 149 1.32 11.50 9.48
N ASP A 150 2.47 10.81 9.40
CA ASP A 150 3.31 10.80 8.21
C ASP A 150 4.00 9.45 8.00
N ILE A 151 3.37 8.57 7.22
CA ILE A 151 3.95 7.27 6.85
C ILE A 151 5.17 7.44 5.93
N THR A 152 5.23 8.51 5.13
CA THR A 152 6.29 8.72 4.13
C THR A 152 7.63 9.02 4.78
N ALA A 153 7.63 9.58 6.00
CA ALA A 153 8.84 9.80 6.80
C ALA A 153 9.61 8.49 7.13
N THR A 154 8.94 7.34 7.01
CA THR A 154 9.53 6.02 7.26
C THR A 154 10.21 5.43 6.02
N TRP A 155 9.97 6.01 4.83
CA TRP A 155 10.48 5.53 3.55
C TRP A 155 11.95 5.91 3.33
N LYS A 156 12.81 5.41 4.21
CA LYS A 156 14.25 5.65 4.20
C LYS A 156 15.03 4.35 4.28
N TRP A 157 16.11 4.31 3.51
CA TRP A 157 17.10 3.24 3.57
C TRP A 157 18.44 3.78 3.10
N HIS A 158 19.47 2.94 3.06
CA HIS A 158 20.82 3.36 2.69
C HIS A 158 20.81 4.20 1.39
N LYS A 159 21.37 5.43 1.49
CA LYS A 159 21.47 6.42 0.41
C LYS A 159 20.13 6.91 -0.20
N ASN A 160 19.01 6.67 0.48
CA ASN A 160 17.69 7.09 0.04
C ASN A 160 16.93 7.74 1.20
N SER A 161 16.74 9.06 1.13
CA SER A 161 15.97 9.83 2.10
C SER A 161 14.47 9.75 1.82
N PRO A 162 13.60 10.06 2.80
CA PRO A 162 12.15 10.11 2.61
C PRO A 162 11.71 11.00 1.44
N GLU A 163 12.36 12.14 1.25
CA GLU A 163 12.03 13.10 0.20
C GLU A 163 12.34 12.50 -1.17
N ARG A 164 13.50 11.86 -1.29
CA ARG A 164 13.94 11.22 -2.54
C ARG A 164 13.03 10.06 -2.91
N THR A 165 12.68 9.19 -1.97
CA THR A 165 11.85 8.00 -2.22
C THR A 165 10.41 8.39 -2.52
N SER A 166 9.88 9.41 -1.84
CA SER A 166 8.57 10.01 -2.16
C SER A 166 8.56 10.60 -3.56
N GLN A 167 9.63 11.30 -3.98
CA GLN A 167 9.73 11.80 -5.34
C GLN A 167 9.79 10.66 -6.37
N LEU A 168 10.55 9.59 -6.09
CA LEU A 168 10.60 8.41 -6.97
C LEU A 168 9.22 7.75 -7.12
N LEU A 169 8.45 7.64 -6.04
CA LEU A 169 7.08 7.12 -6.10
C LEU A 169 6.18 8.04 -6.91
N LEU A 170 6.28 9.36 -6.70
CA LEU A 170 5.50 10.34 -7.46
C LEU A 170 5.78 10.22 -8.96
N ASP A 171 7.05 10.20 -9.36
CA ASP A 171 7.47 10.06 -10.76
C ASP A 171 6.96 8.74 -11.36
N PHE A 172 7.01 7.64 -10.58
CA PHE A 172 6.53 6.33 -11.00
C PHE A 172 5.01 6.31 -11.23
N VAL A 173 4.23 6.90 -10.32
CA VAL A 173 2.77 7.01 -10.46
C VAL A 173 2.39 7.96 -11.61
N VAL A 174 3.16 9.03 -11.84
CA VAL A 174 3.01 9.90 -13.02
C VAL A 174 3.28 9.12 -14.31
N LEU A 175 4.31 8.27 -14.34
CA LEU A 175 4.59 7.37 -15.46
C LEU A 175 3.39 6.45 -15.72
N ARG A 176 2.81 5.81 -14.70
CA ARG A 176 1.57 5.02 -14.83
C ARG A 176 0.43 5.84 -15.44
N GLY A 177 0.19 7.06 -14.96
CA GLY A 177 -0.83 7.94 -15.51
C GLY A 177 -0.61 8.27 -16.99
N SER A 178 0.65 8.49 -17.39
CA SER A 178 1.01 8.74 -18.80
C SER A 178 0.74 7.53 -19.70
N ILE A 179 0.96 6.31 -19.20
CA ILE A 179 0.66 5.06 -19.90
C ILE A 179 -0.84 4.92 -20.10
N ALA A 180 -1.65 5.14 -19.06
CA ALA A 180 -3.10 5.00 -19.12
C ALA A 180 -3.75 5.99 -20.11
N HIS A 181 -3.35 7.25 -20.09
CA HIS A 181 -3.99 8.29 -20.91
C HIS A 181 -3.42 8.41 -22.33
N ARG A 182 -2.11 8.19 -22.52
CA ARG A 182 -1.41 8.46 -23.79
C ARG A 182 -0.74 7.24 -24.39
N ARG A 183 -0.94 6.04 -23.81
CA ARG A 183 -0.33 4.76 -24.20
C ARG A 183 1.19 4.69 -24.08
N SER A 184 1.93 5.81 -24.05
CA SER A 184 3.34 5.90 -23.68
C SER A 184 3.82 7.37 -23.59
N PRO A 185 4.74 7.73 -22.67
CA PRO A 185 5.43 9.03 -22.70
C PRO A 185 6.43 9.14 -23.87
N LYS A 186 6.87 10.37 -24.19
CA LYS A 186 7.93 10.61 -25.18
C LYS A 186 9.21 9.90 -24.73
N GLY A 187 9.64 8.86 -25.46
CA GLY A 187 10.79 8.03 -25.12
C GLY A 187 10.47 6.55 -24.87
N GLY A 188 9.19 6.21 -24.72
CA GLY A 188 8.78 4.83 -24.44
C GLY A 188 8.83 4.48 -22.95
N VAL A 189 8.54 3.22 -22.64
CA VAL A 189 8.69 2.65 -21.28
C VAL A 189 9.69 1.52 -21.34
N LEU A 190 10.80 1.67 -20.60
CA LEU A 190 11.93 0.75 -20.63
C LEU A 190 11.74 -0.37 -19.60
N LYS A 191 12.41 -1.51 -19.80
CA LYS A 191 12.49 -2.58 -18.78
C LYS A 191 13.00 -2.03 -17.44
N THR A 192 13.96 -1.11 -17.49
CA THR A 192 14.53 -0.49 -16.30
C THR A 192 13.52 0.31 -15.48
N ASP A 193 12.49 0.87 -16.12
CA ASP A 193 11.44 1.61 -15.42
C ASP A 193 10.55 0.64 -14.64
N ALA A 194 10.21 -0.51 -15.23
CA ALA A 194 9.49 -1.58 -14.57
C ALA A 194 10.29 -2.18 -13.41
N THR A 195 11.56 -2.57 -13.64
CA THR A 195 12.41 -3.17 -12.60
C THR A 195 12.66 -2.22 -11.43
N LYS A 196 12.96 -0.94 -11.69
CA LYS A 196 13.16 0.05 -10.63
C LYS A 196 11.86 0.37 -9.88
N GLY A 197 10.73 0.39 -10.60
CA GLY A 197 9.41 0.58 -10.01
C GLY A 197 9.06 -0.53 -9.03
N LEU A 198 9.29 -1.79 -9.44
CA LEU A 198 9.05 -2.96 -8.59
C LEU A 198 9.95 -2.95 -7.34
N ASP A 199 11.26 -2.75 -7.49
CA ASP A 199 12.19 -2.66 -6.34
C ASP A 199 11.80 -1.51 -5.38
N LEU A 200 11.38 -0.36 -5.94
CA LEU A 200 10.88 0.75 -5.15
C LEU A 200 9.66 0.34 -4.32
N VAL A 201 8.62 -0.22 -4.95
CA VAL A 201 7.38 -0.60 -4.28
C VAL A 201 7.60 -1.66 -3.21
N GLN A 202 8.42 -2.68 -3.47
CA GLN A 202 8.75 -3.69 -2.46
C GLN A 202 9.40 -3.06 -1.21
N ARG A 203 10.33 -2.11 -1.39
CA ARG A 203 10.98 -1.43 -0.27
C ARG A 203 10.03 -0.51 0.49
N LEU A 204 9.17 0.21 -0.24
CA LEU A 204 8.15 1.07 0.37
C LEU A 204 7.16 0.23 1.17
N ALA A 205 6.70 -0.89 0.64
CA ALA A 205 5.81 -1.82 1.32
C ALA A 205 6.43 -2.37 2.61
N ALA A 206 7.68 -2.83 2.54
CA ALA A 206 8.39 -3.30 3.73
C ALA A 206 8.51 -2.21 4.81
N LYS A 207 8.84 -0.97 4.43
CA LYS A 207 8.96 0.15 5.37
C LYS A 207 7.62 0.58 5.96
N SER A 208 6.57 0.61 5.15
CA SER A 208 5.21 0.91 5.61
C SER A 208 4.71 -0.16 6.57
N ALA A 209 4.87 -1.44 6.25
CA ALA A 209 4.42 -2.56 7.09
C ALA A 209 5.18 -2.61 8.44
N GLU A 210 6.50 -2.40 8.42
CA GLU A 210 7.32 -2.27 9.63
C GLU A 210 6.83 -1.12 10.53
N ALA A 211 6.55 0.04 9.93
CA ALA A 211 6.08 1.21 10.66
C ALA A 211 4.67 1.03 11.24
N VAL A 212 3.76 0.41 10.48
CA VAL A 212 2.40 0.08 10.94
C VAL A 212 2.46 -0.92 12.09
N SER A 213 3.27 -1.98 11.96
CA SER A 213 3.46 -2.96 13.03
C SER A 213 3.97 -2.33 14.33
N ALA A 214 4.99 -1.46 14.24
CA ALA A 214 5.51 -0.73 15.39
C ALA A 214 4.47 0.22 16.00
N HIS A 215 3.66 0.88 15.17
CA HIS A 215 2.59 1.77 15.61
C HIS A 215 1.47 1.02 16.35
N LEU A 216 1.06 -0.14 15.83
CA LEU A 216 0.04 -0.99 16.45
C LEU A 216 0.52 -1.56 17.78
N LYS A 217 1.79 -1.98 17.88
CA LYS A 217 2.39 -2.44 19.14
C LYS A 217 2.35 -1.38 20.22
N LYS A 218 2.54 -0.10 19.87
CA LYS A 218 2.44 1.01 20.82
C LYS A 218 1.03 1.18 21.41
N HIS A 219 -0.01 0.91 20.63
CA HIS A 219 -1.42 1.12 21.05
C HIS A 219 -2.06 -0.12 21.65
N THR A 220 -1.62 -1.32 21.26
CA THR A 220 -2.26 -2.59 21.64
C THR A 220 -1.36 -3.52 22.45
N GLY A 221 -0.06 -3.23 22.53
CA GLY A 221 0.95 -4.13 23.09
C GLY A 221 1.39 -5.26 22.15
N VAL A 222 0.69 -5.46 21.03
CA VAL A 222 0.92 -6.55 20.07
C VAL A 222 1.32 -5.97 18.71
N ALA A 223 2.34 -6.54 18.08
CA ALA A 223 2.78 -6.18 16.73
C ALA A 223 2.07 -7.05 15.68
N LEU A 224 2.07 -6.61 14.43
CA LEU A 224 1.71 -7.49 13.31
C LEU A 224 2.63 -8.72 13.30
N PRO A 225 2.13 -9.90 12.91
CA PRO A 225 2.94 -11.11 12.86
C PRO A 225 4.08 -10.97 11.86
N GLU A 226 5.25 -11.47 12.24
CA GLU A 226 6.38 -11.65 11.32
C GLU A 226 6.20 -12.96 10.56
N LEU A 227 5.97 -12.85 9.25
CA LEU A 227 5.73 -14.00 8.37
C LEU A 227 7.00 -14.28 7.57
N GLN A 228 7.58 -15.46 7.78
CA GLN A 228 8.67 -16.00 6.97
C GLN A 228 8.08 -16.82 5.82
N GLU A 229 8.81 -16.93 4.69
CA GLU A 229 8.44 -17.90 3.64
C GLU A 229 8.41 -19.31 4.25
N PRO A 230 7.46 -20.17 3.87
CA PRO A 230 7.50 -21.57 4.25
C PRO A 230 8.84 -22.16 3.79
N ALA A 231 9.56 -22.82 4.71
CA ALA A 231 10.78 -23.52 4.35
C ALA A 231 10.43 -24.57 3.27
N LEU A 232 11.08 -24.47 2.11
CA LEU A 232 11.00 -25.43 1.02
C LEU A 232 11.44 -26.83 1.48
#